data_AF-A0A958QMU5-F1
#
_entry.id   AF-A0A958QMU5-F1
#
_cell.length_a   1.000
_cell.length_b   1.000
_cell.length_c   1.000
_cell.angle_alpha   90.00
_cell.angle_beta   90.00
_cell.angle_gamma   90.00
#
_symmetry.space_group_name_H-M   'P 1'
#
loop_
_entity.id
_entity.type
_entity.pdbx_description
1 polymer ?
#
loop_
_entity_poly.entity_id
_entity_poly.type
_entity_poly.pdbx_seq_one_letter_code
_entity_poly.pdbx_strand_id
1 'polypeptide(L)'
;FEQTLDIDFSLEIETIARFRVNMFVQRKGIAAVFRSIPESVISMDELGLPAPMKKVTTFKNGLVIVTGPSGSGKTTTLSSMINEVNRTQRKHIITIEDPIEYVHKDNLSVVQQREVGIHTHSFQKALRSALRENPDIILVGEMRDLETIQLAITAAETGHLVFGTLHTMGCADSVN
;
A
#
# COMPACT_ATOMS: atom_id res chain seq x y z
N PHE A 1 17.11 -15.99 -2.15
CA PHE A 1 18.12 -16.20 -3.20
C PHE A 1 18.74 -17.59 -3.15
N GLU A 2 19.48 -18.00 -2.11
CA GLU A 2 20.15 -19.33 -2.10
C GLU A 2 19.19 -20.53 -2.21
N GLN A 3 17.96 -20.39 -1.70
CA GLN A 3 16.96 -21.45 -1.74
C GLN A 3 16.08 -21.44 -3.00
N THR A 4 15.97 -20.29 -3.68
CA THR A 4 14.93 -20.01 -4.69
C THR A 4 15.48 -19.56 -6.04
N LEU A 5 16.77 -19.19 -6.12
CA LEU A 5 17.44 -18.59 -7.28
C LEU A 5 16.83 -17.27 -7.79
N ASP A 6 15.87 -16.72 -7.04
CA ASP A 6 15.13 -15.48 -7.30
C ASP A 6 14.81 -14.79 -5.96
N ILE A 7 14.85 -13.46 -5.91
CA ILE A 7 14.40 -12.66 -4.77
C ILE A 7 13.99 -11.25 -5.21
N ASP A 8 12.86 -10.78 -4.68
CA ASP A 8 12.45 -9.38 -4.71
C ASP A 8 12.69 -8.72 -3.34
N PHE A 9 13.24 -7.51 -3.34
CA PHE A 9 13.38 -6.69 -2.14
C PHE A 9 13.50 -5.20 -2.48
N SER A 10 13.32 -4.35 -1.47
CA SER A 10 13.57 -2.91 -1.56
C SER A 10 14.98 -2.57 -1.07
N LEU A 11 15.71 -1.73 -1.81
CA LEU A 11 17.03 -1.19 -1.45
C LEU A 11 16.96 0.33 -1.35
N GLU A 12 17.38 0.88 -0.21
CA GLU A 12 17.51 2.32 -0.02
C GLU A 12 18.99 2.70 -0.02
N ILE A 13 19.37 3.62 -0.92
CA ILE A 13 20.71 4.23 -0.92
C ILE A 13 20.53 5.66 -0.46
N GLU A 14 20.97 5.94 0.78
CA GLU A 14 20.85 7.26 1.39
C GLU A 14 21.30 8.35 0.41
N THR A 15 20.51 9.42 0.30
CA THR A 15 20.74 10.60 -0.55
C THR A 15 20.66 10.40 -2.07
N ILE A 16 20.45 9.18 -2.56
CA ILE A 16 20.37 8.91 -4.01
C ILE A 16 18.95 8.57 -4.44
N ALA A 17 18.43 7.42 -3.99
CA ALA A 17 17.11 6.91 -4.34
C ALA A 17 16.81 5.62 -3.59
N ARG A 18 15.53 5.22 -3.64
CA ARG A 18 15.09 3.87 -3.35
C ARG A 18 14.90 3.08 -4.63
N PHE A 19 15.11 1.77 -4.56
CA PHE A 19 14.96 0.86 -5.68
C PHE A 19 14.17 -0.38 -5.26
N ARG A 20 13.27 -0.83 -6.14
CA ARG A 20 12.80 -2.21 -6.12
C ARG A 20 13.79 -3.05 -6.92
N VAL A 21 14.41 -4.01 -6.25
CA VAL A 21 15.43 -4.88 -6.80
C VAL A 21 14.83 -6.27 -6.97
N ASN A 22 14.87 -6.79 -8.20
CA ASN A 22 14.66 -8.20 -8.47
C ASN A 22 16.01 -8.81 -8.86
N MET A 23 16.48 -9.82 -8.11
CA MET A 23 17.76 -10.48 -8.34
C MET A 23 17.54 -11.97 -8.64
N PHE A 24 18.09 -12.45 -9.75
CA PHE A 24 17.81 -13.77 -10.30
C PHE A 24 19.02 -14.38 -11.00
N VAL A 25 19.00 -15.69 -11.26
CA VAL A 25 20.03 -16.38 -12.03
C VAL A 25 19.61 -16.54 -13.49
N GLN A 26 20.47 -16.12 -14.42
CA GLN A 26 20.32 -16.35 -15.87
C GLN A 26 21.48 -17.20 -16.43
N ARG A 27 21.43 -17.54 -17.71
CA ARG A 27 22.46 -18.34 -18.40
C ARG A 27 23.89 -17.81 -18.21
N LYS A 28 24.08 -16.49 -18.10
CA LYS A 28 25.39 -15.85 -17.93
C LYS A 28 25.82 -15.68 -16.46
N GLY A 29 25.04 -16.18 -15.50
CA GLY A 29 25.25 -16.00 -14.07
C GLY A 29 24.17 -15.13 -13.42
N ILE A 30 24.50 -14.52 -12.28
CA ILE A 30 23.58 -13.69 -11.50
C ILE A 30 23.29 -12.38 -12.25
N ALA A 31 22.03 -11.96 -12.25
CA ALA A 31 21.57 -10.68 -12.78
C ALA A 31 20.64 -10.00 -11.77
N ALA A 32 20.51 -8.68 -11.89
CA ALA A 32 19.58 -7.89 -11.09
C ALA A 32 18.95 -6.78 -11.94
N VAL A 33 17.69 -6.47 -11.68
CA VAL A 33 16.95 -5.35 -12.26
C VAL A 33 16.63 -4.37 -11.14
N PHE A 34 17.04 -3.12 -11.32
CA PHE A 34 16.76 -2.01 -10.40
C PHE A 34 15.69 -1.12 -11.02
N ARG A 35 14.56 -0.97 -10.33
CA ARG A 35 13.51 0.00 -10.69
C ARG A 35 13.47 1.09 -9.64
N SER A 36 13.65 2.35 -10.05
CA SER A 36 13.60 3.50 -9.14
C SER A 36 12.21 3.60 -8.50
N ILE A 37 12.20 3.89 -7.20
CA ILE A 37 11.03 4.16 -6.40
C ILE A 37 11.00 5.68 -6.12
N PRO A 38 9.93 6.41 -6.47
CA PRO A 38 9.84 7.84 -6.23
C PRO A 38 9.98 8.19 -4.74
N GLU A 39 10.81 9.19 -4.40
CA GLU A 39 10.96 9.65 -3.01
C GLU A 39 9.77 10.48 -2.52
N SER A 40 9.14 11.23 -3.42
CA SER A 40 8.05 12.15 -3.06
C SER A 40 6.71 11.60 -3.54
N VAL A 41 5.76 11.52 -2.61
CA VAL A 41 4.36 11.25 -2.93
C VAL A 41 3.76 12.44 -3.67
N ILE A 42 3.18 12.18 -4.85
CA ILE A 42 2.43 13.18 -5.62
C ILE A 42 1.14 13.51 -4.86
N SER A 43 0.84 14.80 -4.69
CA SER A 43 -0.37 15.23 -3.98
C SER A 43 -1.65 14.96 -4.77
N MET A 44 -2.79 14.89 -4.07
CA MET A 44 -4.09 14.71 -4.74
C MET A 44 -4.40 15.81 -5.76
N ASP A 45 -3.93 17.04 -5.51
CA ASP A 45 -4.11 18.18 -6.41
C ASP A 45 -3.25 18.07 -7.67
N GLU A 46 -1.99 17.66 -7.54
CA GLU A 46 -1.09 17.43 -8.69
C GLU A 46 -1.56 16.27 -9.57
N LEU A 47 -2.20 15.26 -8.98
CA LEU A 47 -2.85 14.18 -9.72
C LEU A 47 -4.16 14.61 -10.40
N GLY A 48 -4.69 15.81 -10.10
CA GLY A 48 -5.97 16.27 -10.60
C GLY A 48 -7.17 15.45 -10.10
N LEU A 49 -7.07 14.87 -8.90
CA LEU A 49 -8.17 14.07 -8.34
C LEU A 49 -9.37 14.97 -8.01
N PRO A 50 -10.59 14.57 -8.39
CA PRO A 50 -11.78 15.39 -8.21
C PRO A 50 -12.13 15.53 -6.71
N ALA A 51 -12.77 16.64 -6.33
CA ALA A 51 -13.12 16.96 -4.95
C ALA A 51 -13.84 15.83 -4.17
N PRO A 52 -14.75 15.02 -4.77
CA PRO A 52 -15.33 13.87 -4.08
C PRO A 52 -14.29 12.87 -3.57
N MET A 53 -13.16 12.66 -4.25
CA MET A 53 -12.10 11.78 -3.80
C MET A 53 -11.38 12.33 -2.56
N LYS A 54 -11.19 13.65 -2.45
CA LYS A 54 -10.65 14.27 -1.23
C LYS A 54 -11.57 14.00 -0.03
N LYS A 55 -12.89 14.07 -0.23
CA LYS A 55 -13.87 13.81 0.84
C LYS A 55 -13.72 12.40 1.43
N VAL A 56 -13.38 11.40 0.62
CA VAL A 56 -13.15 10.01 1.08
C VAL A 56 -12.10 9.92 2.17
N THR A 57 -11.05 10.77 2.12
CA THR A 57 -9.98 10.81 3.14
C THR A 57 -10.46 11.30 4.52
N THR A 58 -11.67 11.85 4.61
CA THR A 58 -12.26 12.39 5.85
C THR A 58 -13.31 11.46 6.46
N PHE A 59 -13.54 10.29 5.84
CA PHE A 59 -14.46 9.30 6.39
C PHE A 59 -13.96 8.78 7.74
N LYS A 60 -14.89 8.51 8.67
CA LYS A 60 -14.54 8.03 10.00
C LYS A 60 -14.15 6.55 9.99
N ASN A 61 -14.83 5.77 9.15
CA ASN A 61 -14.64 4.33 8.97
C ASN A 61 -15.23 3.90 7.62
N GLY A 62 -15.03 2.64 7.27
CA GLY A 62 -15.55 2.04 6.04
C GLY A 62 -14.46 1.45 5.15
N LEU A 63 -14.86 0.95 3.99
CA LEU A 63 -13.97 0.32 3.02
C LEU A 63 -13.91 1.14 1.74
N VAL A 64 -12.71 1.52 1.34
CA VAL A 64 -12.42 2.28 0.12
C VAL A 64 -11.58 1.42 -0.80
N ILE A 65 -12.13 1.09 -1.97
CA ILE A 65 -11.46 0.26 -2.96
C ILE A 65 -11.06 1.10 -4.16
N VAL A 66 -9.78 1.08 -4.52
CA VAL A 66 -9.27 1.65 -5.77
C VAL A 66 -8.97 0.52 -6.74
N THR A 67 -9.67 0.50 -7.87
CA THR A 67 -9.56 -0.59 -8.86
C THR A 67 -8.97 -0.14 -10.19
N GLY A 68 -8.61 -1.10 -11.03
CA GLY A 68 -8.01 -0.88 -12.34
C GLY A 68 -6.87 -1.87 -12.64
N PRO A 69 -6.40 -1.90 -13.90
CA PRO A 69 -5.37 -2.84 -14.33
C PRO A 69 -4.00 -2.48 -13.72
N SER A 70 -3.00 -3.32 -13.97
CA SER A 70 -1.62 -3.01 -13.60
C SER A 70 -1.15 -1.74 -14.32
N GLY A 71 -0.46 -0.85 -13.60
CA GLY A 71 0.02 0.42 -14.16
C GLY A 71 -1.03 1.53 -14.32
N SER A 72 -2.27 1.35 -13.84
CA SER A 72 -3.32 2.37 -13.94
C SER A 72 -3.25 3.50 -12.90
N GLY A 73 -2.20 3.53 -12.07
CA GLY A 73 -2.01 4.56 -11.03
C GLY A 73 -2.75 4.31 -9.70
N LYS A 74 -3.18 3.07 -9.41
CA LYS A 74 -3.85 2.72 -8.14
C LYS A 74 -3.00 3.08 -6.92
N THR A 75 -1.76 2.61 -6.90
CA THR A 75 -0.83 2.85 -5.77
C THR A 75 -0.51 4.32 -5.62
N THR A 76 -0.30 5.04 -6.73
CA THR A 76 -0.10 6.50 -6.73
C THR A 76 -1.32 7.22 -6.15
N THR A 77 -2.53 6.81 -6.53
CA THR A 77 -3.79 7.39 -6.02
C THR A 77 -3.94 7.15 -4.53
N LEU A 78 -3.78 5.90 -4.06
CA LEU A 78 -3.88 5.59 -2.63
C LEU A 78 -2.79 6.29 -1.80
N SER A 79 -1.55 6.32 -2.29
CA SER A 79 -0.47 7.01 -1.61
C SER A 79 -0.76 8.51 -1.49
N SER A 80 -1.32 9.14 -2.53
CA SER A 80 -1.74 10.55 -2.46
C SER A 80 -2.83 10.79 -1.39
N MET A 81 -3.78 9.85 -1.25
CA MET A 81 -4.84 9.92 -0.23
C MET A 81 -4.28 9.75 1.18
N ILE A 82 -3.38 8.78 1.38
CA ILE A 82 -2.69 8.58 2.67
C ILE A 82 -1.85 9.79 3.03
N ASN A 83 -1.15 10.39 2.06
CA ASN A 83 -0.37 11.61 2.27
C ASN A 83 -1.26 12.80 2.63
N GLU A 84 -2.45 12.91 2.03
CA GLU A 84 -3.42 13.95 2.40
C GLU A 84 -3.88 13.80 3.86
N VAL A 85 -4.23 12.58 4.30
CA VAL A 85 -4.54 12.33 5.71
C VAL A 85 -3.36 12.70 6.60
N ASN A 86 -2.16 12.23 6.26
CA ASN A 86 -0.96 12.47 7.06
C ASN A 86 -0.65 13.96 7.24
N ARG A 87 -0.94 14.79 6.22
CA ARG A 87 -0.72 16.24 6.26
C ARG A 87 -1.83 17.02 6.95
N THR A 88 -3.03 16.47 7.07
CA THR A 88 -4.23 17.23 7.50
C THR A 88 -4.87 16.73 8.78
N GLN A 89 -4.54 15.50 9.23
CA GLN A 89 -5.20 14.84 10.35
C GLN A 89 -4.18 14.22 11.31
N ARG A 90 -4.59 14.03 12.57
CA ARG A 90 -3.82 13.33 13.61
C ARG A 90 -4.35 11.91 13.74
N LYS A 91 -3.80 11.00 12.95
CA LYS A 91 -4.27 9.62 12.82
C LYS A 91 -3.12 8.64 12.99
N HIS A 92 -3.43 7.41 13.38
CA HIS A 92 -2.51 6.29 13.27
C HIS A 92 -2.81 5.52 11.98
N ILE A 93 -1.85 5.51 11.06
CA ILE A 93 -1.97 4.91 9.73
C ILE A 93 -1.04 3.71 9.67
N ILE A 94 -1.59 2.53 9.36
CA ILE A 94 -0.81 1.32 9.09
C ILE A 94 -0.95 0.95 7.62
N THR A 95 0.16 0.75 6.92
CA THR A 95 0.15 0.19 5.57
C THR A 95 0.75 -1.21 5.54
N ILE A 96 0.16 -2.08 4.72
CA ILE A 96 0.61 -3.44 4.47
C ILE A 96 0.74 -3.57 2.96
N GLU A 97 1.96 -3.72 2.46
CA GLU A 97 2.31 -3.58 1.04
C GLU A 97 3.27 -4.70 0.60
N ASP A 98 3.34 -4.96 -0.72
CA ASP A 98 4.20 -6.00 -1.31
C ASP A 98 4.70 -5.57 -2.71
N PRO A 99 5.82 -4.82 -2.82
CA PRO A 99 6.57 -4.15 -1.76
C PRO A 99 6.02 -2.74 -1.47
N ILE A 100 6.64 -2.01 -0.54
CA ILE A 100 6.32 -0.59 -0.29
C ILE A 100 6.77 0.27 -1.48
N GLU A 101 5.81 0.93 -2.13
CA GLU A 101 6.09 1.78 -3.31
C GLU A 101 6.32 3.25 -2.98
N TYR A 102 5.77 3.78 -1.88
CA TYR A 102 5.99 5.16 -1.48
C TYR A 102 6.27 5.21 0.01
N VAL A 103 7.30 5.96 0.40
CA VAL A 103 7.65 6.13 1.81
C VAL A 103 6.97 7.38 2.34
N HIS A 104 6.15 7.20 3.38
CA HIS A 104 5.53 8.29 4.09
C HIS A 104 6.35 8.62 5.33
N LYS A 105 6.89 9.84 5.38
CA LYS A 105 7.45 10.39 6.61
C LYS A 105 6.30 10.85 7.51
N ASP A 106 6.44 10.65 8.81
CA ASP A 106 5.50 11.16 9.81
C ASP A 106 5.33 12.67 9.66
N ASN A 107 4.08 13.14 9.81
CA ASN A 107 3.75 14.56 9.86
C ASN A 107 2.74 14.82 10.99
N LEU A 108 1.47 15.10 10.68
CA LEU A 108 0.44 15.20 11.73
C LEU A 108 -0.02 13.82 12.19
N SER A 109 0.07 12.82 11.31
CA SER A 109 -0.19 11.41 11.61
C SER A 109 1.11 10.64 11.82
N VAL A 110 0.98 9.50 12.48
CA VAL A 110 2.03 8.47 12.56
C VAL A 110 1.75 7.44 11.49
N VAL A 111 2.75 7.14 10.65
CA VAL A 111 2.62 6.19 9.54
C VAL A 111 3.57 5.02 9.73
N GLN A 112 3.00 3.81 9.86
CA GLN A 112 3.76 2.56 10.01
C GLN A 112 3.57 1.70 8.76
N GLN A 113 4.64 1.49 8.01
CA GLN A 113 4.60 0.73 6.76
C GLN A 113 5.23 -0.65 6.90
N ARG A 114 4.50 -1.70 6.50
CA ARG A 114 4.91 -3.10 6.62
C ARG A 114 4.99 -3.73 5.23
N GLU A 115 6.19 -4.15 4.85
CA GLU A 115 6.43 -4.89 3.62
C GLU A 115 6.28 -6.39 3.89
N VAL A 116 5.45 -7.06 3.08
CA VAL A 116 5.31 -8.52 3.11
C VAL A 116 6.62 -9.17 2.67
N GLY A 117 7.02 -10.24 3.35
CA GLY A 117 8.31 -10.91 3.16
C GLY A 117 9.46 -10.30 3.98
N ILE A 118 9.37 -9.02 4.36
CA ILE A 118 10.42 -8.33 5.14
C ILE A 118 9.96 -8.05 6.58
N HIS A 119 8.87 -7.29 6.75
CA HIS A 119 8.35 -6.86 8.06
C HIS A 119 7.23 -7.79 8.58
N THR A 120 6.63 -8.59 7.70
CA THR A 120 5.58 -9.57 8.03
C THR A 120 5.63 -10.75 7.06
N HIS A 121 5.15 -11.92 7.47
CA HIS A 121 5.13 -13.10 6.58
C HIS A 121 3.99 -13.06 5.55
N SER A 122 2.88 -12.39 5.86
CA SER A 122 1.72 -12.32 4.96
C SER A 122 0.83 -11.12 5.26
N PHE A 123 -0.04 -10.79 4.30
CA PHE A 123 -1.10 -9.79 4.46
C PHE A 123 -2.03 -10.13 5.63
N GLN A 124 -2.52 -11.37 5.72
CA GLN A 124 -3.46 -11.80 6.77
C GLN A 124 -2.84 -11.64 8.16
N LYS A 125 -1.58 -12.05 8.33
CA LYS A 125 -0.88 -11.93 9.62
C LYS A 125 -0.70 -10.47 10.03
N ALA A 126 -0.30 -9.61 9.09
CA ALA A 126 -0.16 -8.18 9.37
C ALA A 126 -1.51 -7.52 9.67
N LEU A 127 -2.55 -7.82 8.90
CA LEU A 127 -3.87 -7.23 9.07
C LEU A 127 -4.51 -7.62 10.40
N ARG A 128 -4.40 -8.90 10.81
CA ARG A 128 -4.82 -9.35 12.16
C ARG A 128 -4.06 -8.64 13.28
N SER A 129 -2.79 -8.34 13.07
CA SER A 129 -1.96 -7.65 14.06
C SER A 129 -2.34 -6.17 14.14
N ALA A 130 -2.52 -5.52 12.98
CA ALA A 130 -2.94 -4.12 12.85
C ALA A 130 -4.20 -3.82 13.66
N LEU A 131 -5.19 -4.73 13.68
CA LEU A 131 -6.42 -4.57 14.49
C LEU A 131 -6.19 -4.41 16.01
N ARG A 132 -5.00 -4.74 16.51
CA ARG A 132 -4.61 -4.58 17.93
C ARG A 132 -3.57 -3.48 18.14
N GLU A 133 -3.16 -2.82 17.07
CA GLU A 133 -2.15 -1.75 17.06
C GLU A 133 -2.82 -0.36 17.18
N ASN A 134 -4.14 -0.32 17.47
CA ASN A 134 -4.95 0.90 17.57
C ASN A 134 -4.82 1.83 16.33
N PRO A 135 -4.97 1.34 15.08
CA PRO A 135 -4.98 2.18 13.90
C PRO A 135 -6.29 2.95 13.77
N ASP A 136 -6.24 4.12 13.18
CA ASP A 136 -7.43 4.76 12.62
C ASP A 136 -7.65 4.34 11.16
N ILE A 137 -6.54 4.16 10.42
CA ILE A 137 -6.54 3.86 8.99
C ILE A 137 -5.65 2.65 8.72
N ILE A 138 -6.14 1.75 7.88
CA ILE A 138 -5.39 0.59 7.40
C ILE A 138 -5.37 0.60 5.87
N LEU A 139 -4.19 0.68 5.27
CA LEU A 139 -3.99 0.43 3.84
C LEU A 139 -3.56 -1.03 3.65
N VAL A 140 -4.38 -1.81 2.95
CA VAL A 140 -4.07 -3.18 2.54
C VAL A 140 -3.85 -3.18 1.05
N GLY A 141 -2.60 -3.38 0.60
CA GLY A 141 -2.16 -3.27 -0.80
C GLY A 141 -3.13 -3.87 -1.83
N GLU A 142 -2.89 -5.11 -2.26
CA GLU A 142 -3.79 -5.82 -3.19
C GLU A 142 -4.51 -6.96 -2.47
N MET A 143 -5.83 -6.93 -2.48
CA MET A 143 -6.65 -7.95 -1.81
C MET A 143 -6.94 -9.10 -2.78
N ARG A 144 -6.01 -10.05 -2.87
CA ARG A 144 -6.10 -11.18 -3.81
C ARG A 144 -6.85 -12.38 -3.25
N ASP A 145 -6.79 -12.58 -1.94
CA ASP A 145 -7.32 -13.77 -1.28
C ASP A 145 -8.52 -13.47 -0.40
N LEU A 146 -9.40 -14.47 -0.27
CA LEU A 146 -10.66 -14.36 0.46
C LEU A 146 -10.44 -13.98 1.93
N GLU A 147 -9.40 -14.50 2.57
CA GLU A 147 -9.13 -14.24 3.98
C GLU A 147 -8.75 -12.77 4.21
N THR A 148 -7.87 -12.22 3.37
CA THR A 148 -7.50 -10.80 3.41
C THR A 148 -8.71 -9.90 3.19
N ILE A 149 -9.59 -10.25 2.23
CA ILE A 149 -10.83 -9.50 1.96
C ILE A 149 -11.77 -9.54 3.18
N GLN A 150 -12.00 -10.73 3.76
CA GLN A 150 -12.85 -10.88 4.95
C GLN A 150 -12.35 -10.08 6.14
N LEU A 151 -11.03 -10.10 6.37
CA LEU A 151 -10.40 -9.31 7.43
C LEU A 151 -10.52 -7.80 7.17
N ALA A 152 -10.37 -7.35 5.92
CA ALA A 152 -10.51 -5.94 5.56
C ALA A 152 -11.94 -5.44 5.77
N ILE A 153 -12.94 -6.25 5.40
CA ILE A 153 -14.36 -5.95 5.68
C ILE A 153 -14.60 -5.89 7.18
N THR A 154 -14.11 -6.89 7.94
CA THR A 154 -14.23 -6.91 9.41
C THR A 154 -13.59 -5.67 10.05
N ALA A 155 -12.41 -5.26 9.56
CA ALA A 155 -11.73 -4.05 10.01
C ALA A 155 -12.58 -2.80 9.76
N ALA A 156 -13.16 -2.68 8.56
CA ALA A 156 -14.04 -1.57 8.19
C ALA A 156 -15.30 -1.52 9.06
N GLU A 157 -15.93 -2.67 9.33
CA GLU A 157 -17.11 -2.78 10.20
C GLU A 157 -16.81 -2.44 11.67
N THR A 158 -15.60 -2.72 12.13
CA THR A 158 -15.15 -2.47 13.51
C THR A 158 -14.65 -1.05 13.75
N GLY A 159 -14.88 -0.13 12.80
CA GLY A 159 -14.65 1.30 13.00
C GLY A 159 -13.36 1.85 12.42
N HIS A 160 -12.64 1.08 11.60
CA HIS A 160 -11.46 1.54 10.89
C HIS A 160 -11.82 2.06 9.50
N LEU A 161 -11.05 3.02 8.98
CA LEU A 161 -11.09 3.34 7.55
C LEU A 161 -10.06 2.48 6.82
N VAL A 162 -10.54 1.57 5.99
CA VAL A 162 -9.70 0.61 5.27
C VAL A 162 -9.60 1.00 3.81
N PHE A 163 -8.38 1.10 3.30
CA PHE A 163 -8.09 1.28 1.88
C PHE A 163 -7.55 -0.01 1.30
N GLY A 164 -7.89 -0.33 0.07
CA GLY A 164 -7.20 -1.38 -0.66
C GLY A 164 -7.45 -1.36 -2.16
N THR A 165 -6.81 -2.29 -2.87
CA THR A 165 -6.92 -2.38 -4.33
C THR A 165 -7.41 -3.75 -4.82
N LEU A 166 -8.06 -3.71 -5.99
CA LEU A 166 -8.42 -4.87 -6.80
C LEU A 166 -8.01 -4.62 -8.26
N HIS A 167 -7.92 -5.70 -9.05
CA HIS A 167 -7.55 -5.66 -10.48
C HIS A 167 -8.76 -5.68 -11.42
N THR A 168 -9.96 -5.44 -10.88
CA THR A 168 -11.23 -5.46 -11.61
C THR A 168 -11.43 -4.22 -12.48
N MET A 169 -12.20 -4.39 -13.57
CA MET A 169 -12.50 -3.34 -14.54
C MET A 169 -13.92 -2.83 -14.35
N GLY A 170 -14.12 -2.00 -13.33
CA GLY A 170 -15.40 -1.34 -13.07
C GLY A 170 -16.03 -1.70 -11.73
N CYS A 171 -16.99 -0.88 -11.31
CA CYS A 171 -17.58 -0.96 -9.97
C CYS A 171 -18.35 -2.27 -9.76
N ALA A 172 -19.21 -2.66 -10.72
CA ALA A 172 -20.00 -3.89 -10.60
C ALA A 172 -19.12 -5.14 -10.46
N ASP A 173 -18.08 -5.26 -11.28
CA ASP A 173 -17.11 -6.36 -11.23
C ASP A 173 -16.28 -6.37 -9.94
N SER A 174 -16.15 -5.24 -9.26
CA SER A 174 -15.44 -5.14 -7.99
C SER A 174 -16.26 -5.63 -6.80
N VAL A 175 -17.58 -5.68 -6.95
CA VAL A 175 -18.53 -6.07 -5.90
C VAL A 175 -18.98 -7.54 -6.06
N ASN A 176 -19.05 -8.03 -7.31
CA ASN A 176 -19.41 -9.41 -7.64
C ASN A 176 -18.29 -10.40 -7.33
#